data_AF-A0A2G2NWG7-F1
#
_entry.id   AF-A0A2G2NWG7-F1
#
_cell.length_a   1.000
_cell.length_b   1.000
_cell.length_c   1.000
_cell.angle_alpha   90.00
_cell.angle_beta   90.00
_cell.angle_gamma   90.00
#
_symmetry.space_group_name_H-M   'P 1'
#
loop_
_entity.id
_entity.type
_entity.pdbx_description
1 polymer ?
#
loop_
_entity_poly.entity_id
_entity_poly.type
_entity_poly.pdbx_seq_one_letter_code
_entity_poly.pdbx_strand_id
1 'polypeptide(L)'
;MKYLTLLLIIFSLISCDKNLTKKEIIKKQTFDFLKNNLNDPNSYEFVNLELIDSVSKKDSMKTLIQLNNKKIIRNIKSIKFYNSVNSKKDRIIELKKNNKDIENQNIDLYGKLKIKKNDNEIISYTYLLKYRTKNELGASVLYEQYLIAGTNPDYMIIQIINNTDEIKSLHKPESLMSFKDQRERFKIK
;
A
#
# COMPACT_ATOMS: atom_id res chain seq x y z
N MET A 1 49.07 -33.61 -4.10
CA MET A 1 47.61 -33.73 -4.32
C MET A 1 46.74 -33.62 -3.06
N LYS A 2 47.27 -33.45 -1.83
CA LYS A 2 46.44 -33.29 -0.61
C LYS A 2 45.87 -31.87 -0.40
N TYR A 3 46.51 -30.85 -0.98
CA TYR A 3 46.08 -29.44 -0.85
C TYR A 3 45.02 -29.02 -1.88
N LEU A 4 44.88 -29.76 -3.00
CA LEU A 4 43.90 -29.46 -4.03
C LEU A 4 42.46 -29.83 -3.61
N THR A 5 42.32 -30.90 -2.83
CA THR A 5 41.05 -31.35 -2.25
C THR A 5 40.55 -30.45 -1.12
N LEU A 6 41.46 -29.78 -0.39
CA LEU A 6 41.09 -28.86 0.69
C LEU A 6 40.52 -27.53 0.14
N LEU A 7 40.99 -27.09 -1.03
CA LEU A 7 40.55 -25.84 -1.67
C LEU A 7 39.11 -25.94 -2.22
N LEU A 8 38.70 -27.13 -2.67
CA LEU A 8 37.36 -27.36 -3.23
C LEU A 8 36.24 -27.36 -2.17
N ILE A 9 36.59 -27.72 -0.92
CA ILE A 9 35.64 -27.72 0.21
C ILE A 9 35.32 -26.27 0.64
N ILE A 10 36.28 -25.34 0.52
CA ILE A 10 36.09 -23.92 0.90
C ILE A 10 35.15 -23.20 -0.07
N PHE A 11 35.22 -23.50 -1.38
CA PHE A 11 34.30 -22.91 -2.37
C PHE A 11 32.86 -23.41 -2.24
N SER A 12 32.65 -24.60 -1.68
CA SER A 12 31.30 -25.16 -1.47
C SER A 12 30.50 -24.46 -0.36
N LEU A 13 31.17 -23.70 0.53
CA LEU A 13 30.51 -22.94 1.61
C LEU A 13 30.19 -21.48 1.24
N ILE A 14 30.70 -20.97 0.12
CA ILE A 14 30.50 -19.58 -0.32
C ILE A 14 29.25 -19.43 -1.19
N SER A 15 28.72 -20.53 -1.76
CA SER A 15 27.53 -20.50 -2.61
C SER A 15 26.21 -20.68 -1.84
N CYS A 16 26.14 -20.15 -0.62
CA CYS A 16 24.86 -19.95 0.04
C CYS A 16 24.40 -18.53 -0.31
N ASP A 17 23.74 -18.38 -1.46
CA ASP A 17 22.96 -17.17 -1.74
C ASP A 17 21.95 -17.02 -0.59
N LYS A 18 22.26 -16.13 0.36
CA LYS A 18 21.33 -15.77 1.44
C LYS A 18 20.18 -15.02 0.79
N ASN A 19 19.18 -15.76 0.31
CA ASN A 19 17.89 -15.20 -0.03
C ASN A 19 17.39 -14.45 1.20
N LEU A 20 17.27 -13.13 1.08
CA LEU A 20 16.79 -12.27 2.15
C LEU A 20 15.40 -12.77 2.60
N THR A 21 15.19 -12.82 3.90
CA THR A 21 13.86 -13.10 4.45
C THR A 21 12.91 -11.96 4.09
N LYS A 22 11.60 -12.24 4.01
CA LYS A 22 10.55 -11.22 3.80
C LYS A 22 10.72 -10.01 4.73
N LYS A 23 11.05 -10.26 6.01
CA LYS A 23 11.28 -9.20 7.01
C LYS A 23 12.49 -8.34 6.66
N GLU A 24 13.58 -8.93 6.18
CA GLU A 24 14.78 -8.20 5.76
C GLU A 24 14.54 -7.39 4.49
N ILE A 25 13.80 -7.94 3.52
CA ILE A 25 13.40 -7.22 2.31
C ILE A 25 12.58 -5.99 2.69
N ILE A 26 11.54 -6.16 3.52
CA ILE A 26 10.69 -5.04 3.96
C ILE A 26 11.48 -4.02 4.76
N LYS A 27 12.37 -4.45 5.66
CA LYS A 27 13.24 -3.54 6.43
C LYS A 27 14.11 -2.70 5.49
N LYS A 28 14.73 -3.31 4.49
CA LYS A 28 15.55 -2.60 3.49
C LYS A 28 14.72 -1.59 2.71
N GLN A 29 13.58 -2.02 2.16
CA GLN A 29 12.68 -1.15 1.40
C GLN A 29 12.11 0.00 2.25
N THR A 30 11.82 -0.26 3.52
CA THR A 30 11.41 0.76 4.49
C THR A 30 12.48 1.82 4.66
N PHE A 31 13.73 1.42 4.87
CA PHE A 31 14.83 2.37 5.00
C PHE A 31 15.04 3.16 3.71
N ASP A 32 15.01 2.51 2.55
CA ASP A 32 15.13 3.16 1.25
C ASP A 32 14.01 4.18 0.99
N PHE A 33 12.80 3.91 1.48
CA PHE A 33 11.67 4.83 1.43
C PHE A 33 11.85 6.03 2.39
N LEU A 34 12.36 5.77 3.60
CA LEU A 34 12.49 6.79 4.63
C LEU A 34 13.70 7.70 4.45
N LYS A 35 14.83 7.19 3.95
CA LYS A 35 16.13 7.91 3.98
C LYS A 35 16.11 9.31 3.37
N ASN A 36 15.25 9.56 2.38
CA ASN A 36 15.14 10.87 1.74
C ASN A 36 14.32 11.89 2.56
N ASN A 37 13.60 11.41 3.59
CA ASN A 37 12.70 12.19 4.43
C ASN A 37 13.17 12.24 5.90
N LEU A 38 14.27 11.56 6.26
CA LEU A 38 14.86 11.64 7.58
C LEU A 38 15.79 12.86 7.66
N ASN A 39 15.76 13.58 8.78
CA ASN A 39 16.67 14.70 9.03
C ASN A 39 18.12 14.25 9.14
N ASP A 40 18.36 13.10 9.77
CA ASP A 40 19.67 12.46 9.88
C ASP A 40 19.55 10.97 9.53
N PRO A 41 19.65 10.60 8.25
CA PRO A 41 19.52 9.21 7.80
C PRO A 41 20.55 8.26 8.42
N ASN A 42 21.73 8.76 8.81
CA ASN A 42 22.79 7.97 9.42
C ASN A 42 22.47 7.59 10.87
N SER A 43 21.58 8.34 11.52
CA SER A 43 21.07 8.04 12.86
C SER A 43 19.90 7.06 12.88
N TYR A 44 19.48 6.54 11.72
CA TYR A 44 18.38 5.58 11.64
C TYR A 44 18.70 4.29 12.40
N GLU A 45 17.86 3.96 13.37
CA GLU A 45 17.91 2.72 14.12
C GLU A 45 16.57 2.00 13.99
N PHE A 46 16.60 0.84 13.32
CA PHE A 46 15.43 -0.03 13.28
C PHE A 46 15.15 -0.62 14.67
N VAL A 47 13.91 -0.48 15.16
CA VAL A 47 13.50 -1.01 16.46
C VAL A 47 12.60 -2.24 16.29
N ASN A 48 11.49 -2.13 15.57
CA ASN A 48 10.55 -3.24 15.40
C ASN A 48 9.77 -3.16 14.08
N LEU A 49 9.33 -4.31 13.60
CA LEU A 49 8.37 -4.46 12.51
C LEU A 49 7.44 -5.60 12.83
N GLU A 50 6.18 -5.28 13.12
CA GLU A 50 5.15 -6.23 13.52
C GLU A 50 4.05 -6.26 12.46
N LEU A 51 3.67 -7.45 11.99
CA LEU A 51 2.54 -7.61 11.08
C LEU A 51 1.25 -7.45 11.87
N ILE A 52 0.42 -6.47 11.51
CA ILE A 52 -0.86 -6.22 12.19
C ILE A 52 -2.04 -6.69 11.36
N ASP A 53 -1.99 -6.53 10.03
CA ASP A 53 -3.12 -6.87 9.18
C ASP A 53 -2.70 -7.28 7.77
N SER A 54 -3.62 -7.92 7.05
CA SER A 54 -3.49 -8.26 5.64
C SER A 54 -4.79 -7.99 4.91
N VAL A 55 -4.70 -7.43 3.71
CA VAL A 55 -5.89 -7.13 2.91
C VAL A 55 -5.96 -8.04 1.70
N SER A 56 -7.08 -8.73 1.59
CA SER A 56 -7.41 -9.52 0.41
C SER A 56 -7.93 -8.62 -0.72
N LYS A 57 -7.78 -9.09 -1.95
CA LYS A 57 -8.37 -8.45 -3.13
C LYS A 57 -9.87 -8.22 -2.96
N LYS A 58 -10.59 -9.22 -2.43
CA LYS A 58 -12.03 -9.15 -2.18
C LYS A 58 -12.39 -8.05 -1.19
N ASP A 59 -11.66 -7.95 -0.08
CA ASP A 59 -11.96 -6.96 0.97
C ASP A 59 -11.63 -5.54 0.51
N SER A 60 -10.56 -5.37 -0.28
CA SER A 60 -10.26 -4.09 -0.92
C SER A 60 -11.37 -3.66 -1.88
N MET A 61 -11.87 -4.57 -2.73
CA MET A 61 -12.97 -4.28 -3.64
C MET A 61 -14.28 -3.94 -2.91
N LYS A 62 -14.64 -4.69 -1.87
CA LYS A 62 -15.81 -4.38 -1.03
C LYS A 62 -15.68 -3.00 -0.40
N THR A 63 -14.50 -2.67 0.11
CA THR A 63 -14.23 -1.35 0.72
C THR A 63 -14.44 -0.23 -0.29
N LEU A 64 -13.97 -0.39 -1.53
CA LEU A 64 -14.19 0.60 -2.60
C LEU A 64 -15.66 0.80 -2.91
N ILE A 65 -16.41 -0.28 -3.06
CA ILE A 65 -17.85 -0.22 -3.29
C ILE A 65 -18.54 0.56 -2.15
N GLN A 66 -18.17 0.30 -0.89
CA GLN A 66 -18.71 1.04 0.25
C GLN A 66 -18.36 2.53 0.22
N LEU A 67 -17.12 2.88 -0.14
CA LEU A 67 -16.68 4.28 -0.27
C LEU A 67 -17.41 5.00 -1.41
N ASN A 68 -17.56 4.34 -2.55
CA ASN A 68 -18.32 4.81 -3.70
C ASN A 68 -19.78 5.08 -3.33
N ASN A 69 -20.43 4.15 -2.62
CA ASN A 69 -21.79 4.34 -2.14
C ASN A 69 -21.91 5.54 -1.20
N LYS A 70 -20.95 5.72 -0.27
CA LYS A 70 -20.89 6.92 0.60
C LYS A 70 -20.74 8.20 -0.23
N LYS A 71 -19.94 8.20 -1.30
CA LYS A 71 -19.77 9.34 -2.21
C LYS A 71 -21.06 9.67 -2.96
N ILE A 72 -21.74 8.67 -3.50
CA ILE A 72 -23.06 8.83 -4.14
C ILE A 72 -24.07 9.43 -3.17
N ILE A 73 -24.16 8.93 -1.92
CA ILE A 73 -25.07 9.46 -0.90
C ILE A 73 -24.77 10.94 -0.61
N ARG A 74 -23.49 11.32 -0.48
CA ARG A 74 -23.12 12.73 -0.28
C ARG A 74 -23.55 13.59 -1.47
N ASN A 75 -23.29 13.13 -2.70
CA ASN A 75 -23.69 13.84 -3.91
C ASN A 75 -25.21 14.00 -4.01
N ILE A 76 -25.99 12.97 -3.67
CA ILE A 76 -27.46 13.05 -3.63
C ILE A 76 -27.92 14.11 -2.62
N LYS A 77 -27.32 14.17 -1.43
CA LYS A 77 -27.62 15.22 -0.43
C LYS A 77 -27.31 16.61 -0.99
N SER A 78 -26.17 16.78 -1.65
CA SER A 78 -25.81 18.06 -2.29
C SER A 78 -26.76 18.43 -3.43
N ILE A 79 -27.17 17.48 -4.28
CA ILE A 79 -28.16 17.72 -5.34
C ILE A 79 -29.50 18.17 -4.74
N LYS A 80 -29.98 17.50 -3.69
CA LYS A 80 -31.22 17.87 -3.00
C LYS A 80 -31.16 19.31 -2.47
N PHE A 81 -30.04 19.68 -1.85
CA PHE A 81 -29.79 21.04 -1.39
C PHE A 81 -29.83 22.06 -2.55
N TYR A 82 -29.07 21.83 -3.62
CA TYR A 82 -29.02 22.76 -4.76
C TYR A 82 -30.38 22.93 -5.45
N ASN A 83 -31.16 21.85 -5.57
CA ASN A 83 -32.53 21.93 -6.06
C ASN A 83 -33.43 22.77 -5.14
N SER A 84 -33.28 22.67 -3.80
CA SER A 84 -34.11 23.44 -2.87
C SER A 84 -33.83 24.95 -2.88
N VAL A 85 -32.62 25.36 -3.23
CA VAL A 85 -32.24 26.77 -3.35
C VAL A 85 -32.29 27.29 -4.78
N ASN A 86 -32.86 26.51 -5.71
CA ASN A 86 -32.96 26.79 -7.14
C ASN A 86 -31.66 27.37 -7.76
N SER A 87 -30.51 26.81 -7.37
CA SER A 87 -29.19 27.34 -7.75
C SER A 87 -28.30 26.25 -8.35
N LYS A 88 -27.29 26.68 -9.13
CA LYS A 88 -26.18 25.86 -9.63
C LYS A 88 -26.61 24.60 -10.43
N LYS A 89 -27.45 24.80 -11.44
CA LYS A 89 -27.91 23.74 -12.36
C LYS A 89 -26.75 22.94 -12.97
N ASP A 90 -25.66 23.59 -13.36
CA ASP A 90 -24.49 22.92 -13.93
C ASP A 90 -23.81 21.99 -12.92
N ARG A 91 -23.72 22.41 -11.65
CA ARG A 91 -23.18 21.57 -10.57
C ARG A 91 -24.04 20.34 -10.33
N ILE A 92 -25.36 20.46 -10.43
CA ILE A 92 -26.28 19.31 -10.33
C ILE A 92 -26.03 18.33 -11.49
N ILE A 93 -25.88 18.83 -12.72
CA ILE A 93 -25.57 18.00 -13.90
C ILE A 93 -24.25 17.25 -13.70
N GLU A 94 -23.20 17.95 -13.25
CA GLU A 94 -21.90 17.37 -12.97
C GLU A 94 -21.98 16.28 -11.89
N LEU A 95 -22.67 16.53 -10.78
CA LEU A 95 -22.84 15.55 -9.70
C LEU A 95 -23.61 14.30 -10.16
N LYS A 96 -24.63 14.48 -11.02
CA LYS A 96 -25.37 13.36 -11.62
C LYS A 96 -24.49 12.53 -12.55
N LYS A 97 -23.68 13.18 -13.39
CA LYS A 97 -22.70 12.49 -14.25
C LYS A 97 -21.70 11.70 -13.41
N ASN A 98 -21.12 12.33 -12.39
CA ASN A 98 -20.19 11.69 -11.47
C ASN A 98 -20.81 10.47 -10.77
N ASN A 99 -22.09 10.55 -10.34
CA ASN A 99 -22.78 9.40 -9.76
C ASN A 99 -22.91 8.23 -10.74
N LYS A 100 -23.29 8.52 -11.99
CA LYS A 100 -23.40 7.49 -13.04
C LYS A 100 -22.06 6.81 -13.30
N ASP A 101 -20.97 7.57 -13.33
CA ASP A 101 -19.63 7.03 -13.53
C ASP A 101 -19.23 6.12 -12.35
N ILE A 102 -19.52 6.53 -11.10
CA ILE A 102 -19.29 5.72 -9.91
C ILE A 102 -20.14 4.45 -9.91
N GLU A 103 -21.40 4.53 -10.35
CA GLU A 103 -22.28 3.36 -10.47
C GLU A 103 -21.75 2.35 -11.49
N ASN A 104 -21.27 2.82 -12.65
CA ASN A 104 -20.65 1.97 -13.66
C ASN A 104 -19.39 1.27 -13.12
N GLN A 105 -18.56 1.99 -12.36
CA GLN A 105 -17.39 1.39 -11.68
C GLN A 105 -17.83 0.31 -10.69
N ASN A 106 -18.88 0.55 -9.89
CA ASN A 106 -19.39 -0.43 -8.95
C ASN A 106 -19.91 -1.69 -9.67
N ILE A 107 -20.59 -1.54 -10.82
CA ILE A 107 -21.06 -2.68 -11.62
C ILE A 107 -19.87 -3.57 -12.05
N ASP A 108 -18.79 -2.97 -12.56
CA ASP A 108 -17.57 -3.70 -12.92
C ASP A 108 -16.95 -4.42 -11.71
N LEU A 109 -16.86 -3.74 -10.56
CA LEU A 109 -16.36 -4.34 -9.31
C LEU A 109 -17.22 -5.52 -8.84
N TYR A 110 -18.55 -5.40 -8.89
CA TYR A 110 -19.45 -6.51 -8.59
C TYR A 110 -19.30 -7.67 -9.58
N GLY A 111 -19.10 -7.38 -10.86
CA GLY A 111 -18.79 -8.40 -11.88
C GLY A 111 -17.52 -9.17 -11.52
N LYS A 112 -16.44 -8.45 -11.18
CA LYS A 112 -15.17 -9.03 -10.75
C LYS A 112 -15.29 -9.86 -9.46
N LEU A 113 -16.09 -9.42 -8.48
CA LEU A 113 -16.35 -10.16 -7.23
C LEU A 113 -17.13 -11.47 -7.43
N LYS A 114 -17.85 -11.63 -8.55
CA LYS A 114 -18.56 -12.88 -8.86
C LYS A 114 -17.63 -13.94 -9.45
N ILE A 115 -16.47 -13.55 -9.98
CA ILE A 115 -15.47 -14.45 -10.56
C ILE A 115 -14.60 -14.97 -9.41
N LYS A 116 -14.91 -16.14 -8.87
CA LYS A 116 -14.27 -16.74 -7.67
C LYS A 116 -12.74 -16.94 -7.74
N LYS A 117 -12.10 -16.73 -8.89
CA LYS A 117 -10.66 -17.00 -9.05
C LYS A 117 -9.86 -15.88 -8.38
N ASN A 118 -9.11 -16.24 -7.33
CA ASN A 118 -8.19 -15.38 -6.56
C ASN A 118 -8.83 -14.33 -5.63
N ASP A 119 -10.06 -14.53 -5.15
CA ASP A 119 -10.71 -13.58 -4.22
C ASP A 119 -9.97 -13.41 -2.88
N ASN A 120 -9.34 -14.49 -2.40
CA ASN A 120 -8.60 -14.51 -1.13
C ASN A 120 -7.11 -14.19 -1.31
N GLU A 121 -6.68 -13.79 -2.50
CA GLU A 121 -5.31 -13.37 -2.74
C GLU A 121 -5.00 -12.11 -1.92
N ILE A 122 -3.99 -12.18 -1.07
CA ILE A 122 -3.51 -11.03 -0.29
C ILE A 122 -2.80 -10.09 -1.25
N ILE A 123 -3.22 -8.82 -1.25
CA ILE A 123 -2.67 -7.77 -2.12
C ILE A 123 -1.81 -6.76 -1.35
N SER A 124 -1.93 -6.73 -0.02
CA SER A 124 -1.08 -5.91 0.84
C SER A 124 -1.02 -6.42 2.27
N TYR A 125 0.07 -6.08 2.95
CA TYR A 125 0.26 -6.28 4.38
C TYR A 125 0.41 -4.92 5.07
N THR A 126 -0.17 -4.78 6.25
CA THR A 126 0.00 -3.62 7.12
C THR A 126 0.87 -4.02 8.30
N TYR A 127 1.95 -3.27 8.52
CA TYR A 127 2.87 -3.44 9.64
C TYR A 127 2.83 -2.23 10.56
N LEU A 128 3.09 -2.46 11.84
CA LEU A 128 3.53 -1.43 12.77
C LEU A 128 5.06 -1.38 12.76
N LEU A 129 5.57 -0.28 12.21
CA LEU A 129 6.98 0.02 12.14
C LEU A 129 7.36 0.89 13.34
N LYS A 130 8.45 0.50 14.04
CA LYS A 130 9.11 1.32 15.05
C LYS A 130 10.56 1.56 14.65
N TYR A 131 11.01 2.81 14.66
CA TYR A 131 12.40 3.17 14.42
C TYR A 131 12.78 4.43 15.20
N ARG A 132 14.07 4.62 15.46
CA ARG A 132 14.61 5.87 15.99
C ARG A 132 15.39 6.61 14.92
N THR A 133 15.39 7.92 15.01
CA THR A 133 16.28 8.81 14.25
C THR A 133 16.43 10.11 15.02
N LYS A 134 17.50 10.86 14.77
CA LYS A 134 17.61 12.23 15.26
C LYS A 134 16.66 13.15 14.48
N ASN A 135 16.01 14.06 15.19
CA ASN A 135 15.24 15.16 14.60
C ASN A 135 16.16 16.34 14.24
N GLU A 136 15.57 17.44 13.74
CA GLU A 136 16.31 18.66 13.36
C GLU A 136 17.13 19.27 14.50
N LEU A 137 16.73 19.03 15.76
CA LEU A 137 17.41 19.51 16.95
C LEU A 137 18.48 18.53 17.47
N GLY A 138 18.74 17.44 16.73
CA GLY A 138 19.72 16.41 17.11
C GLY A 138 19.25 15.45 18.21
N ALA A 139 18.01 15.58 18.69
CA ALA A 139 17.45 14.69 19.71
C ALA A 139 16.99 13.38 19.07
N SER A 140 17.31 12.25 19.72
CA SER A 140 16.84 10.92 19.29
C SER A 140 15.35 10.76 19.61
N VAL A 141 14.54 10.50 18.58
CA VAL A 141 13.08 10.36 18.68
C VAL A 141 12.67 8.98 18.21
N LEU A 142 11.79 8.31 18.98
CA LEU A 142 11.14 7.07 18.57
C LEU A 142 9.89 7.40 17.75
N TYR A 143 9.84 6.88 16.52
CA TYR A 143 8.68 6.95 15.64
C TYR A 143 7.95 5.61 15.64
N GLU A 144 6.63 5.67 15.70
CA GLU A 144 5.73 4.54 15.56
C GLU A 144 4.72 4.86 14.45
N GLN A 145 4.78 4.08 13.36
CA GLN A 145 4.05 4.37 12.12
C GLN A 145 3.47 3.10 11.51
N TYR A 146 2.40 3.24 10.75
CA TYR A 146 1.84 2.14 9.96
C TYR A 146 2.47 2.10 8.59
N LEU A 147 2.97 0.93 8.20
CA LEU A 147 3.63 0.70 6.93
C LEU A 147 2.81 -0.29 6.10
N ILE A 148 2.40 0.12 4.91
CA ILE A 148 1.69 -0.74 3.95
C ILE A 148 2.68 -1.22 2.90
N ALA A 149 2.85 -2.54 2.81
CA ALA A 149 3.70 -3.19 1.82
C ALA A 149 2.87 -4.04 0.87
N GLY A 150 3.26 -4.08 -0.40
CA GLY A 150 2.65 -4.96 -1.40
C GLY A 150 2.97 -6.44 -1.16
N THR A 151 2.42 -7.31 -2.02
CA THR A 151 2.73 -8.76 -2.04
C THR A 151 3.62 -9.18 -3.20
N ASN A 152 4.16 -8.21 -3.94
CA ASN A 152 5.18 -8.41 -4.97
C ASN A 152 6.48 -9.00 -4.37
N PRO A 153 7.34 -9.65 -5.17
CA PRO A 153 8.56 -10.31 -4.67
C PRO A 153 9.44 -9.39 -3.82
N ASP A 154 9.45 -8.10 -4.17
CA ASP A 154 10.27 -7.07 -3.52
C ASP A 154 9.57 -6.38 -2.35
N TYR A 155 8.31 -6.73 -2.04
CA TYR A 155 7.50 -6.12 -0.98
C TYR A 155 7.58 -4.59 -0.95
N MET A 156 7.38 -3.97 -2.11
CA MET A 156 7.51 -2.53 -2.27
C MET A 156 6.65 -1.80 -1.24
N ILE A 157 7.23 -0.78 -0.59
CA ILE A 157 6.50 0.09 0.33
C ILE A 157 5.54 0.94 -0.49
N ILE A 158 4.24 0.74 -0.25
CA ILE A 158 3.18 1.51 -0.89
C ILE A 158 3.05 2.85 -0.17
N GLN A 159 3.05 2.82 1.17
CA GLN A 159 2.86 4.02 1.98
C GLN A 159 3.31 3.81 3.43
N ILE A 160 3.71 4.91 4.08
CA ILE A 160 3.89 5.01 5.53
C ILE A 160 2.93 6.09 6.06
N ILE A 161 2.25 5.80 7.18
CA ILE A 161 1.13 6.56 7.71
C ILE A 161 1.37 6.84 9.19
N ASN A 162 1.13 8.09 9.59
CA ASN A 162 1.39 8.55 10.97
C ASN A 162 0.18 8.44 11.90
N ASN A 163 -1.03 8.19 11.37
CA ASN A 163 -2.26 8.15 12.14
C ASN A 163 -3.20 7.00 11.69
N THR A 164 -3.80 6.30 12.65
CA THR A 164 -4.81 5.27 12.45
C THR A 164 -6.04 5.71 11.64
N ASP A 165 -6.42 6.99 11.72
CA ASP A 165 -7.61 7.50 11.02
C ASP A 165 -7.44 7.50 9.49
N GLU A 166 -6.20 7.58 9.00
CA GLU A 166 -5.89 7.52 7.58
C GLU A 166 -5.97 6.09 7.02
N ILE A 167 -5.72 5.06 7.83
CA ILE A 167 -5.71 3.64 7.42
C ILE A 167 -7.05 3.23 6.78
N LYS A 168 -8.17 3.67 7.37
CA LYS A 168 -9.53 3.37 6.86
C LYS A 168 -9.80 3.95 5.46
N SER A 169 -9.01 4.95 5.05
CA SER A 169 -9.15 5.62 3.74
C SER A 169 -8.19 5.07 2.68
N LEU A 170 -7.26 4.19 3.05
CA LEU A 170 -6.09 3.80 2.24
C LEU A 170 -6.15 2.39 1.65
N HIS A 171 -7.12 1.58 2.05
CA HIS A 171 -7.49 0.35 1.32
C HIS A 171 -8.26 0.63 0.02
N LYS A 172 -7.93 1.72 -0.69
CA LYS A 172 -8.49 2.03 -1.99
C LYS A 172 -7.83 1.12 -3.04
N PRO A 173 -8.60 0.30 -3.77
CA PRO A 173 -8.10 -0.46 -4.90
C PRO A 173 -7.47 0.41 -5.97
N GLU A 174 -7.80 1.70 -6.11
CA GLU A 174 -7.17 2.54 -7.14
C GLU A 174 -5.67 2.73 -6.88
N SER A 175 -5.23 2.90 -5.62
CA SER A 175 -3.80 2.92 -5.30
C SER A 175 -3.17 1.54 -5.42
N LEU A 176 -3.88 0.45 -5.09
CA LEU A 176 -3.34 -0.92 -5.10
C LEU A 176 -3.41 -1.63 -6.47
N MET A 177 -4.42 -1.34 -7.30
CA MET A 177 -4.62 -1.86 -8.67
C MET A 177 -3.82 -1.05 -9.68
N SER A 178 -3.60 0.27 -9.47
CA SER A 178 -2.69 1.08 -10.30
C SER A 178 -1.29 0.46 -10.37
N PHE A 179 -0.81 -0.21 -9.32
CA PHE A 179 0.51 -0.86 -9.35
C PHE A 179 0.58 -2.07 -10.28
N LYS A 180 -0.55 -2.76 -10.53
CA LYS A 180 -0.60 -3.84 -11.52
C LYS A 180 -0.44 -3.28 -12.94
N ASP A 181 -1.01 -2.10 -13.21
CA ASP A 181 -0.85 -1.37 -14.47
C ASP A 181 0.54 -0.68 -14.59
N GLN A 182 1.15 -0.28 -13.47
CA GLN A 182 2.54 0.21 -13.46
C GLN A 182 3.53 -0.90 -13.86
N ARG A 183 3.26 -2.16 -13.54
CA ARG A 183 4.07 -3.30 -14.01
C ARG A 183 4.07 -3.44 -15.54
N GLU A 184 2.94 -3.19 -16.20
CA GLU A 184 2.88 -3.19 -17.67
C GLU A 184 3.56 -1.97 -18.29
N ARG A 185 3.50 -0.81 -17.62
CA ARG A 185 4.22 0.40 -18.06
C ARG A 185 5.74 0.30 -17.90
N PHE A 186 6.22 -0.42 -16.88
CA PHE A 186 7.65 -0.48 -16.60
C PHE A 186 8.40 -1.65 -17.23
N LYS A 187 7.74 -2.61 -17.93
CA LYS A 187 8.37 -3.78 -18.61
C LYS A 187 9.77 -4.08 -18.06
N ILE A 188 9.86 -4.41 -16.77
CA ILE A 188 11.11 -4.87 -16.20
C ILE A 188 11.23 -6.31 -16.71
N LYS A 189 12.07 -6.48 -17.72
CA LYS A 189 12.49 -7.78 -18.26
C LYS A 189 13.12 -8.62 -17.17
#